data_AF-T2IVF9-F1
#
_entry.id   AF-T2IVF9-F1
#
_cell.length_a   1.000
_cell.length_b   1.000
_cell.length_c   1.000
_cell.angle_alpha   90.00
_cell.angle_beta   90.00
_cell.angle_gamma   90.00
#
_symmetry.space_group_name_H-M   'P 1'
#
loop_
_entity.id
_entity.type
_entity.pdbx_description
1 polymer ?
#
loop_
_entity_poly.entity_id
_entity_poly.type
_entity_poly.pdbx_seq_one_letter_code
_entity_poly.pdbx_strand_id
1 'polypeptide(L)'
;MSESKTTNNERIFGGNFIVIAICFVIALFGFGYVLVKLPEITPEQIKIYQNGTCIKGGWRYALIVTHVLTFVLIPLAMRIFYQALNNLKYPLKTVFASQLGLSLIMVAIASEIGWHVTQCWYYQNDFTMLNFMFYFFLLSAFILWADGLSQETNTLTNIVNGVFAVGLLAVSILYPIGYKIQVMTHDLDAANKFKIPIYIVLTIVFSVLTYRGYKLLEDWRIVFFPLFSVGVNLSFVFLLEQKGGNPISAPQVLYNALFHILHDFAGTQAGVAIFTWLVYEKGILKLASASDNASKSVEANI
;
A
#
# COMPACT_ATOMS: atom_id res chain seq x y z
N MET A 1 3.59 19.67 -57.69
CA MET A 1 3.65 18.29 -57.15
C MET A 1 3.63 18.41 -55.64
N SER A 2 2.70 17.68 -55.01
CA SER A 2 2.09 17.91 -53.70
C SER A 2 3.05 18.22 -52.54
N GLU A 3 2.77 19.31 -51.83
CA GLU A 3 3.10 19.49 -50.41
C GLU A 3 2.52 18.32 -49.60
N SER A 4 3.35 17.75 -48.74
CA SER A 4 2.94 16.72 -47.79
C SER A 4 2.30 17.39 -46.58
N LYS A 5 0.99 17.18 -46.40
CA LYS A 5 0.23 17.56 -45.21
C LYS A 5 0.70 16.73 -44.01
N THR A 6 1.58 17.28 -43.19
CA THR A 6 1.73 16.85 -41.79
C THR A 6 0.82 17.69 -40.91
N THR A 7 -0.44 17.27 -40.81
CA THR A 7 -1.34 17.70 -39.72
C THR A 7 -1.81 16.46 -38.96
N ASN A 8 -0.92 15.84 -38.21
CA ASN A 8 -1.35 14.98 -37.12
C ASN A 8 -1.76 15.91 -35.97
N ASN A 9 -3.07 16.10 -35.84
CA ASN A 9 -3.73 16.65 -34.66
C ASN A 9 -3.33 15.81 -33.43
N GLU A 10 -2.23 16.14 -32.77
CA GLU A 10 -1.97 15.74 -31.39
C GLU A 10 -2.94 16.51 -30.50
N ARG A 11 -4.20 16.06 -30.43
CA ARG A 11 -5.14 16.54 -29.43
C ARG A 11 -4.61 16.12 -28.07
N ILE A 12 -4.12 17.11 -27.30
CA ILE A 12 -3.75 17.01 -25.88
C ILE A 12 -4.84 16.30 -25.06
N PHE A 13 -6.10 16.40 -25.50
CA PHE A 13 -7.26 15.72 -24.92
C PHE A 13 -7.83 14.69 -25.92
N GLY A 14 -7.23 13.49 -25.94
CA GLY A 14 -7.76 12.33 -26.67
C GLY A 14 -8.86 11.59 -25.90
N GLY A 15 -9.50 10.59 -26.53
CA GLY A 15 -10.56 9.79 -25.90
C GLY A 15 -10.15 9.13 -24.56
N ASN A 16 -8.88 8.77 -24.41
CA ASN A 16 -8.32 8.25 -23.16
C ASN A 16 -8.38 9.27 -22.01
N PHE A 17 -8.26 10.57 -22.30
CA PHE A 17 -8.34 11.63 -21.29
C PHE A 17 -9.75 11.75 -20.71
N ILE A 18 -10.79 11.63 -21.56
CA ILE A 18 -12.19 11.68 -21.12
C ILE A 18 -12.50 10.49 -20.20
N VAL A 19 -12.03 9.29 -20.54
CA VAL A 19 -12.22 8.10 -19.70
C VAL A 19 -11.51 8.27 -18.35
N ILE A 20 -10.26 8.74 -18.35
CA ILE A 20 -9.51 9.01 -17.12
C ILE A 20 -10.23 10.08 -16.27
N ALA A 21 -10.71 11.16 -16.88
CA ALA A 21 -11.44 12.21 -16.16
C ALA A 21 -12.75 11.70 -15.55
N ILE A 22 -13.52 10.86 -16.27
CA ILE A 22 -14.74 10.25 -15.74
C ILE A 22 -14.42 9.30 -14.59
N CYS A 23 -13.42 8.42 -14.74
CA CYS A 23 -12.97 7.53 -13.66
C CYS A 23 -12.50 8.33 -12.45
N PHE A 24 -11.77 9.43 -12.66
CA PHE A 24 -11.31 10.32 -11.60
C PHE A 24 -12.49 10.96 -10.88
N VAL A 25 -13.48 11.49 -11.60
CA VAL A 25 -14.70 12.09 -11.01
C VAL A 25 -15.50 11.05 -10.23
N ILE A 26 -15.71 9.85 -10.78
CA ILE A 26 -16.40 8.76 -10.08
C ILE A 26 -15.66 8.38 -8.79
N ALA A 27 -14.34 8.25 -8.85
CA ALA A 27 -13.52 7.97 -7.68
C ALA A 27 -13.60 9.10 -6.65
N LEU A 28 -13.62 10.37 -7.06
CA LEU A 28 -13.68 11.53 -6.18
C LEU A 28 -15.04 11.68 -5.51
N PHE A 29 -16.13 11.47 -6.26
CA PHE A 29 -17.49 11.43 -5.70
C PHE A 29 -17.69 10.23 -4.79
N GLY A 30 -17.19 9.06 -5.17
CA GLY A 30 -17.19 7.86 -4.33
C GLY A 30 -16.45 8.13 -3.02
N PHE A 31 -15.22 8.63 -3.11
CA PHE A 31 -14.41 9.00 -1.96
C PHE A 31 -15.10 10.03 -1.06
N GLY A 32 -15.60 11.14 -1.62
CA GLY A 32 -16.33 12.17 -0.88
C GLY A 32 -17.62 11.65 -0.24
N TYR A 33 -18.36 10.78 -0.93
CA TYR A 33 -19.53 10.12 -0.36
C TYR A 33 -19.16 9.24 0.84
N VAL A 34 -18.07 8.48 0.75
CA VAL A 34 -17.60 7.63 1.85
C VAL A 34 -17.16 8.46 3.06
N LEU A 35 -16.45 9.57 2.84
CA LEU A 35 -16.04 10.50 3.91
C LEU A 35 -17.24 11.07 4.68
N VAL A 36 -18.38 11.28 4.02
CA VAL A 36 -19.60 11.80 4.67
C VAL A 36 -20.40 10.71 5.38
N LYS A 37 -20.20 9.43 5.03
CA LYS A 37 -21.00 8.30 5.54
C LYS A 37 -20.34 7.51 6.65
N LEU A 38 -19.02 7.41 6.64
CA LEU A 38 -18.30 6.68 7.67
C LEU A 38 -18.02 7.59 8.88
N PRO A 39 -18.16 7.07 10.11
CA PRO A 39 -17.82 7.83 11.30
C PRO A 39 -16.31 7.96 11.42
N GLU A 40 -15.87 9.10 11.95
CA GLU A 40 -14.48 9.30 12.39
C GLU A 40 -14.18 8.45 13.64
N ILE A 41 -15.14 8.41 14.57
CA ILE A 41 -15.09 7.64 15.82
C ILE A 41 -16.40 6.87 15.98
N THR A 42 -16.35 5.55 16.22
CA THR A 42 -17.53 4.71 16.42
C THR A 42 -18.00 4.71 17.89
N PRO A 43 -19.27 4.34 18.16
CA PRO A 43 -19.76 4.15 19.51
C PRO A 43 -18.92 3.14 20.32
N GLU A 44 -18.44 2.07 19.68
CA GLU A 44 -17.54 1.08 20.29
C GLU A 44 -16.24 1.74 20.77
N GLN A 45 -15.66 2.64 19.98
CA GLN A 45 -14.44 3.34 20.37
C GLN A 45 -14.65 4.32 21.53
N ILE A 46 -15.78 5.02 21.53
CA ILE A 46 -16.17 5.87 22.67
C ILE A 46 -16.26 5.02 23.94
N LYS A 47 -16.84 3.82 23.86
CA LYS A 47 -16.90 2.89 24.99
C LYS A 47 -15.50 2.43 25.44
N ILE A 48 -14.57 2.21 24.51
CA ILE A 48 -13.18 1.85 24.85
C ILE A 48 -12.50 2.99 25.60
N TYR A 49 -12.68 4.23 25.14
CA TYR A 49 -12.13 5.40 25.83
C TYR A 49 -12.69 5.60 27.24
N GLN A 50 -13.99 5.37 27.41
CA GLN A 50 -14.66 5.57 28.69
C GLN A 50 -14.34 4.44 29.67
N ASN A 51 -14.44 3.19 29.22
CA ASN A 51 -14.52 2.02 30.10
C ASN A 51 -13.62 0.85 29.67
N GLY A 52 -12.90 0.95 28.54
CA GLY A 52 -12.07 -0.12 28.00
C GLY A 52 -10.61 -0.09 28.45
N THR A 53 -9.89 -1.16 28.16
CA THR A 53 -8.45 -1.28 28.40
C THR A 53 -7.66 -0.67 27.26
N CYS A 54 -6.85 0.35 27.55
CA CYS A 54 -5.90 0.94 26.61
C CYS A 54 -4.50 0.34 26.75
N ILE A 55 -3.75 0.24 25.65
CA ILE A 55 -2.33 -0.10 25.72
C ILE A 55 -1.55 1.13 26.24
N LYS A 56 -0.74 0.92 27.28
CA LYS A 56 -0.01 1.98 28.01
C LYS A 56 1.47 1.65 28.16
N GLY A 57 2.27 2.64 28.58
CA GLY A 57 3.69 2.46 28.88
C GLY A 57 4.52 2.04 27.68
N GLY A 58 5.56 1.23 27.91
CA GLY A 58 6.52 0.81 26.89
C GLY A 58 5.89 0.16 25.65
N TRP A 59 4.83 -0.62 25.82
CA TRP A 59 4.10 -1.24 24.71
C TRP A 59 3.48 -0.22 23.76
N ARG A 60 2.88 0.86 24.29
CA ARG A 60 2.33 1.93 23.48
C ARG A 60 3.42 2.68 22.71
N TYR A 61 4.55 2.95 23.36
CA TYR A 61 5.68 3.60 22.69
C TYR A 61 6.25 2.72 21.58
N ALA A 62 6.39 1.43 21.81
CA ALA A 62 6.86 0.50 20.79
C ALA A 62 5.91 0.46 19.57
N LEU A 63 4.59 0.42 19.80
CA LEU A 63 3.59 0.49 18.73
C LEU A 63 3.65 1.80 17.94
N ILE A 64 3.77 2.94 18.64
CA ILE A 64 3.96 4.24 17.98
C ILE A 64 5.23 4.21 17.11
N VAL A 65 6.33 3.70 17.67
CA VAL A 65 7.62 3.63 16.97
C VAL A 65 7.53 2.73 15.75
N THR A 66 6.88 1.56 15.83
CA THR A 66 6.70 0.71 14.63
C THR A 66 5.97 1.49 13.55
N HIS A 67 4.85 2.13 13.84
CA HIS A 67 4.10 2.85 12.81
C HIS A 67 4.87 4.05 12.23
N VAL A 68 5.53 4.84 13.09
CA VAL A 68 6.30 6.02 12.70
C VAL A 68 7.56 5.62 11.92
N LEU A 69 8.15 4.45 12.14
CA LEU A 69 9.31 3.98 11.39
C LEU A 69 9.03 3.90 9.89
N THR A 70 7.77 3.68 9.49
CA THR A 70 7.35 3.72 8.08
C THR A 70 7.57 5.10 7.44
N PHE A 71 7.49 6.19 8.21
CA PHE A 71 7.83 7.56 7.75
C PHE A 71 9.32 7.79 7.57
N VAL A 72 10.17 6.85 7.98
CA VAL A 72 11.61 6.85 7.67
C VAL A 72 11.90 5.90 6.52
N LEU A 73 11.32 4.69 6.58
CA LEU A 73 11.52 3.64 5.60
C LEU A 73 11.02 4.02 4.20
N ILE A 74 9.83 4.63 4.11
CA ILE A 74 9.24 4.97 2.81
C ILE A 74 10.00 6.09 2.11
N PRO A 75 10.40 7.21 2.76
CA PRO A 75 11.28 8.20 2.11
C PRO A 75 12.64 7.63 1.68
N LEU A 76 13.22 6.71 2.46
CA LEU A 76 14.42 6.00 2.05
C LEU A 76 14.17 5.16 0.79
N ALA A 77 13.06 4.41 0.77
CA ALA A 77 12.63 3.65 -0.40
C ALA A 77 12.42 4.56 -1.61
N MET A 78 11.72 5.68 -1.45
CA MET A 78 11.51 6.69 -2.49
C MET A 78 12.82 7.13 -3.13
N ARG A 79 13.81 7.52 -2.30
CA ARG A 79 15.15 7.91 -2.77
C ARG A 79 15.82 6.79 -3.56
N ILE A 80 15.82 5.57 -3.02
CA ILE A 80 16.46 4.41 -3.64
C ILE A 80 15.79 4.07 -4.96
N PHE A 81 14.46 3.97 -5.00
CA PHE A 81 13.71 3.68 -6.22
C PHE A 81 13.90 4.78 -7.26
N TYR A 82 13.89 6.05 -6.87
CA TYR A 82 14.15 7.16 -7.79
C TYR A 82 15.52 7.02 -8.45
N GLN A 83 16.58 6.83 -7.66
CA GLN A 83 17.94 6.70 -8.17
C GLN A 83 18.11 5.43 -9.02
N ALA A 84 17.65 4.29 -8.51
CA ALA A 84 17.78 3.00 -9.18
C ALA A 84 17.06 2.98 -10.53
N LEU A 85 15.81 3.44 -10.59
CA LEU A 85 15.04 3.45 -11.84
C LEU A 85 15.63 4.42 -12.87
N ASN A 86 16.14 5.58 -12.44
CA ASN A 86 16.84 6.52 -13.33
C ASN A 86 18.13 5.90 -13.89
N ASN A 87 18.94 5.24 -13.04
CA ASN A 87 20.17 4.56 -13.47
C ASN A 87 19.88 3.41 -14.46
N LEU A 88 18.76 2.72 -14.27
CA LEU A 88 18.25 1.69 -15.17
C LEU A 88 17.53 2.25 -16.41
N LYS A 89 17.53 3.58 -16.59
CA LYS A 89 16.93 4.29 -17.74
C LYS A 89 15.44 4.05 -17.92
N TYR A 90 14.71 3.84 -16.83
CA TYR A 90 13.25 3.77 -16.89
C TYR A 90 12.65 5.13 -17.29
N PRO A 91 11.53 5.17 -18.03
CA PRO A 91 10.89 6.42 -18.41
C PRO A 91 10.47 7.27 -17.19
N LEU A 92 10.57 8.59 -17.31
CA LEU A 92 10.21 9.52 -16.22
C LEU A 92 8.79 9.32 -15.68
N LYS A 93 7.82 9.01 -16.57
CA LYS A 93 6.44 8.70 -16.19
C LYS A 93 6.35 7.53 -15.19
N THR A 94 7.21 6.54 -15.37
CA THR A 94 7.27 5.31 -14.58
C THR A 94 7.93 5.61 -13.23
N VAL A 95 9.02 6.39 -13.23
CA VAL A 95 9.64 6.89 -12.00
C VAL A 95 8.64 7.70 -11.18
N PHE A 96 7.91 8.63 -11.82
CA PHE A 96 6.88 9.43 -11.16
C PHE A 96 5.78 8.57 -10.53
N ALA A 97 5.25 7.59 -11.26
CA ALA A 97 4.25 6.66 -10.73
C ALA A 97 4.76 5.89 -9.51
N SER A 98 6.01 5.42 -9.53
CA SER A 98 6.63 4.77 -8.37
C SER A 98 6.73 5.70 -7.15
N GLN A 99 7.14 6.96 -7.35
CA GLN A 99 7.25 7.94 -6.26
C GLN A 99 5.89 8.31 -5.69
N LEU A 100 4.89 8.50 -6.55
CA LEU A 100 3.53 8.78 -6.12
C LEU A 100 2.93 7.60 -5.36
N GLY A 101 3.14 6.36 -5.85
CA GLY A 101 2.72 5.14 -5.17
C GLY A 101 3.31 5.04 -3.76
N LEU A 102 4.63 5.18 -3.63
CA LEU A 102 5.31 5.18 -2.32
C LEU A 102 4.80 6.31 -1.41
N SER A 103 4.54 7.51 -1.94
CA SER A 103 3.99 8.62 -1.17
C SER A 103 2.59 8.33 -0.63
N LEU A 104 1.74 7.65 -1.42
CA LEU A 104 0.40 7.25 -0.98
C LEU A 104 0.43 6.20 0.14
N ILE A 105 1.50 5.39 0.26
CA ILE A 105 1.69 4.52 1.44
C ILE A 105 1.74 5.39 2.69
N MET A 106 2.44 6.52 2.69
CA MET A 106 2.50 7.41 3.86
C MET A 106 1.11 7.96 4.25
N VAL A 107 0.26 8.26 3.26
CA VAL A 107 -1.13 8.71 3.50
C VAL A 107 -1.96 7.58 4.11
N ALA A 108 -1.80 6.35 3.61
CA ALA A 108 -2.46 5.17 4.16
C ALA A 108 -2.06 4.96 5.63
N ILE A 109 -0.75 4.96 5.93
CA ILE A 109 -0.22 4.77 7.28
C ILE A 109 -0.62 5.92 8.23
N ALA A 110 -0.69 7.16 7.74
CA ALA A 110 -1.21 8.27 8.55
C ALA A 110 -2.66 8.01 9.00
N SER A 111 -3.48 7.44 8.11
CA SER A 111 -4.86 7.07 8.41
C SER A 111 -4.92 5.91 9.42
N GLU A 112 -4.05 4.92 9.27
CA GLU A 112 -3.90 3.80 10.21
C GLU A 112 -3.42 4.24 11.60
N ILE A 113 -2.47 5.16 11.70
CA ILE A 113 -2.06 5.76 12.98
C ILE A 113 -3.24 6.48 13.63
N GLY A 114 -3.96 7.32 12.87
CA GLY A 114 -5.16 7.97 13.37
C GLY A 114 -6.18 6.96 13.90
N TRP A 115 -6.32 5.84 13.18
CA TRP A 115 -7.17 4.74 13.59
C TRP A 115 -6.72 4.13 14.93
N HIS A 116 -5.46 3.77 15.07
CA HIS A 116 -4.94 3.21 16.32
C HIS A 116 -4.98 4.19 17.48
N VAL A 117 -4.82 5.50 17.22
CA VAL A 117 -5.06 6.52 18.25
C VAL A 117 -6.49 6.42 18.75
N THR A 118 -7.48 6.40 17.86
CA THR A 118 -8.91 6.29 18.25
C THR A 118 -9.27 4.97 18.91
N GLN A 119 -8.47 3.92 18.74
CA GLN A 119 -8.61 2.63 19.45
C GLN A 119 -7.75 2.49 20.70
N CYS A 120 -7.14 3.58 21.20
CA CYS A 120 -6.27 3.51 22.37
C CYS A 120 -5.08 2.52 22.19
N TRP A 121 -4.62 2.39 20.94
CA TRP A 121 -3.58 1.46 20.45
C TRP A 121 -3.94 -0.03 20.55
N TYR A 122 -5.16 -0.35 20.95
CA TYR A 122 -5.65 -1.72 20.98
C TYR A 122 -6.06 -2.13 19.57
N TYR A 123 -5.45 -3.17 19.00
CA TYR A 123 -5.78 -3.60 17.64
C TYR A 123 -7.22 -4.12 17.56
N GLN A 124 -8.03 -3.54 16.66
CA GLN A 124 -9.38 -4.04 16.35
C GLN A 124 -9.72 -3.80 14.87
N ASN A 125 -10.62 -4.63 14.35
CA ASN A 125 -10.95 -4.69 12.93
C ASN A 125 -12.34 -4.07 12.61
N ASP A 126 -12.64 -2.89 13.16
CA ASP A 126 -13.91 -2.21 12.92
C ASP A 126 -13.95 -1.49 11.57
N PHE A 127 -15.15 -1.04 11.16
CA PHE A 127 -15.34 -0.23 9.95
C PHE A 127 -15.39 1.25 10.30
N THR A 128 -14.42 2.02 9.85
CA THR A 128 -14.34 3.47 10.10
C THR A 128 -13.77 4.23 8.92
N MET A 129 -13.93 5.56 8.94
CA MET A 129 -13.39 6.41 7.89
C MET A 129 -11.87 6.27 7.75
N LEU A 130 -11.16 6.20 8.88
CA LEU A 130 -9.70 6.08 8.90
C LEU A 130 -9.22 4.71 8.37
N ASN A 131 -9.91 3.62 8.74
CA ASN A 131 -9.59 2.30 8.22
C ASN A 131 -9.97 2.15 6.73
N PHE A 132 -11.03 2.81 6.26
CA PHE A 132 -11.32 2.93 4.82
C PHE A 132 -10.22 3.69 4.08
N MET A 133 -9.80 4.86 4.58
CA MET A 133 -8.74 5.66 3.97
C MET A 133 -7.44 4.87 3.88
N PHE A 134 -7.09 4.11 4.92
CA PHE A 134 -5.96 3.18 4.89
C PHE A 134 -6.06 2.23 3.68
N TYR A 135 -7.14 1.45 3.54
CA TYR A 135 -7.27 0.51 2.42
C TYR A 135 -7.31 1.20 1.05
N PHE A 136 -8.02 2.32 0.93
CA PHE A 136 -8.15 3.06 -0.33
C PHE A 136 -6.80 3.58 -0.81
N PHE A 137 -6.03 4.22 0.07
CA PHE A 137 -4.73 4.77 -0.28
C PHE A 137 -3.67 3.69 -0.42
N LEU A 138 -3.72 2.60 0.37
CA LEU A 138 -2.79 1.48 0.23
C LEU A 138 -2.99 0.75 -1.10
N LEU A 139 -4.24 0.52 -1.50
CA LEU A 139 -4.55 -0.05 -2.81
C LEU A 139 -4.04 0.87 -3.93
N SER A 140 -4.37 2.16 -3.86
CA SER A 140 -3.88 3.16 -4.83
C SER A 140 -2.34 3.19 -4.91
N ALA A 141 -1.68 3.10 -3.75
CA ALA A 141 -0.24 3.06 -3.63
C ALA A 141 0.37 1.86 -4.37
N PHE A 142 -0.14 0.65 -4.11
CA PHE A 142 0.38 -0.56 -4.75
C PHE A 142 0.12 -0.58 -6.25
N ILE A 143 -1.01 -0.06 -6.72
CA ILE A 143 -1.31 0.10 -8.14
C ILE A 143 -0.26 0.99 -8.82
N LEU A 144 -0.05 2.19 -8.29
CA LEU A 144 0.91 3.15 -8.85
C LEU A 144 2.35 2.69 -8.72
N TRP A 145 2.69 2.02 -7.62
CA TRP A 145 4.01 1.44 -7.44
C TRP A 145 4.25 0.31 -8.44
N ALA A 146 3.28 -0.57 -8.67
CA ALA A 146 3.38 -1.62 -9.68
C ALA A 146 3.51 -1.03 -11.09
N ASP A 147 2.76 0.01 -11.43
CA ASP A 147 2.89 0.73 -12.71
C ASP A 147 4.25 1.40 -12.84
N GLY A 148 4.80 1.89 -11.72
CA GLY A 148 6.14 2.41 -11.61
C GLY A 148 7.27 1.41 -11.85
N LEU A 149 6.96 0.13 -12.03
CA LEU A 149 7.94 -0.92 -12.39
C LEU A 149 7.68 -1.51 -13.78
N SER A 150 6.66 -1.03 -14.51
CA SER A 150 6.36 -1.52 -15.85
C SER A 150 7.30 -0.90 -16.89
N GLN A 151 8.03 -1.75 -17.63
CA GLN A 151 8.90 -1.32 -18.72
C GLN A 151 8.11 -0.92 -19.97
N GLU A 152 7.01 -1.64 -20.26
CA GLU A 152 6.22 -1.45 -21.47
C GLU A 152 4.71 -1.56 -21.18
N THR A 153 3.91 -0.74 -21.84
CA THR A 153 2.45 -0.86 -21.85
C THR A 153 2.03 -1.93 -22.83
N ASN A 154 1.64 -3.08 -22.31
CA ASN A 154 1.11 -4.21 -23.07
C ASN A 154 -0.36 -4.50 -22.68
N THR A 155 -1.01 -5.44 -23.39
CA THR A 155 -2.40 -5.84 -23.11
C THR A 155 -2.61 -6.27 -21.66
N LEU A 156 -1.64 -6.98 -21.08
CA LEU A 156 -1.68 -7.38 -19.67
C LEU A 156 -1.73 -6.16 -18.74
N THR A 157 -0.93 -5.13 -19.01
CA THR A 157 -0.93 -3.88 -18.24
C THR A 157 -2.28 -3.17 -18.32
N ASN A 158 -2.92 -3.14 -19.49
CA ASN A 158 -4.26 -2.55 -19.63
C ASN A 158 -5.33 -3.33 -18.87
N ILE A 159 -5.28 -4.66 -18.90
CA ILE A 159 -6.20 -5.53 -18.14
C ILE A 159 -6.02 -5.29 -16.64
N VAL A 160 -4.77 -5.29 -16.18
CA VAL A 160 -4.39 -5.01 -14.78
C VAL A 160 -4.93 -3.65 -14.34
N ASN A 161 -4.76 -2.60 -15.14
CA ASN A 161 -5.26 -1.26 -14.84
C ASN A 161 -6.80 -1.21 -14.78
N GLY A 162 -7.48 -1.95 -15.64
CA GLY A 162 -8.94 -2.10 -15.59
C GLY A 162 -9.42 -2.79 -14.31
N VAL A 163 -8.79 -3.92 -13.94
CA VAL A 163 -9.07 -4.63 -12.68
C VAL A 163 -8.83 -3.73 -11.47
N PHE A 164 -7.79 -2.91 -11.51
CA PHE A 164 -7.43 -1.98 -10.45
C PHE A 164 -8.43 -0.83 -10.29
N ALA A 165 -8.90 -0.25 -11.39
CA ALA A 165 -9.96 0.77 -11.37
C ALA A 165 -11.28 0.20 -10.80
N VAL A 166 -11.65 -1.01 -11.22
CA VAL A 166 -12.81 -1.73 -10.67
C VAL A 166 -12.60 -2.06 -9.19
N GLY A 167 -11.38 -2.41 -8.80
CA GLY A 167 -11.01 -2.69 -7.41
C GLY A 167 -11.21 -1.47 -6.50
N LEU A 168 -10.73 -0.29 -6.90
CA LEU A 168 -10.94 0.96 -6.16
C LEU A 168 -12.42 1.32 -6.03
N LEU A 169 -13.21 1.10 -7.10
CA LEU A 169 -14.66 1.28 -7.07
C LEU A 169 -15.31 0.28 -6.09
N ALA A 170 -14.91 -0.99 -6.13
CA ALA A 170 -15.42 -2.03 -5.25
C ALA A 170 -15.14 -1.71 -3.78
N VAL A 171 -13.93 -1.26 -3.43
CA VAL A 171 -13.61 -0.79 -2.06
C VAL A 171 -14.54 0.36 -1.64
N SER A 172 -14.75 1.33 -2.53
CA SER A 172 -15.59 2.50 -2.26
C SER A 172 -17.08 2.17 -2.06
N ILE A 173 -17.55 1.04 -2.59
CA ILE A 173 -18.95 0.58 -2.49
C ILE A 173 -19.13 -0.44 -1.36
N LEU A 174 -18.28 -1.47 -1.31
CA LEU A 174 -18.41 -2.59 -0.39
C LEU A 174 -18.12 -2.17 1.04
N TYR A 175 -17.16 -1.26 1.25
CA TYR A 175 -16.78 -0.85 2.60
C TYR A 175 -17.93 -0.11 3.33
N PRO A 176 -18.61 0.89 2.74
CA PRO A 176 -19.80 1.49 3.34
C PRO A 176 -20.96 0.52 3.56
N ILE A 177 -21.14 -0.48 2.68
CA ILE A 177 -22.17 -1.51 2.85
C ILE A 177 -21.85 -2.37 4.07
N GLY A 178 -20.59 -2.81 4.21
CA GLY A 178 -20.12 -3.53 5.39
C GLY A 178 -20.34 -2.75 6.67
N TYR A 179 -19.98 -1.45 6.69
CA TYR A 179 -20.26 -0.57 7.82
C TYR A 179 -21.76 -0.48 8.15
N LYS A 180 -22.61 -0.30 7.12
CA LYS A 180 -24.07 -0.23 7.33
C LYS A 180 -24.61 -1.52 7.95
N ILE A 181 -24.11 -2.69 7.51
CA ILE A 181 -24.48 -3.97 8.10
C ILE A 181 -24.02 -4.05 9.55
N GLN A 182 -22.77 -3.71 9.85
CA GLN A 182 -22.26 -3.68 11.23
C GLN A 182 -23.17 -2.87 12.15
N VAL A 183 -23.58 -1.67 11.72
CA VAL A 183 -24.45 -0.78 12.50
C VAL A 183 -25.87 -1.33 12.64
N MET A 184 -26.44 -1.93 11.58
CA MET A 184 -27.84 -2.39 11.59
C MET A 184 -28.03 -3.72 12.32
N THR A 185 -27.07 -4.64 12.22
CA THR A 185 -27.22 -6.01 12.73
C THR A 185 -26.40 -6.26 13.99
N HIS A 186 -25.45 -5.38 14.34
CA HIS A 186 -24.43 -5.62 15.36
C HIS A 186 -23.64 -6.94 15.14
N ASP A 187 -23.65 -7.45 13.91
CA ASP A 187 -22.96 -8.68 13.50
C ASP A 187 -21.69 -8.32 12.72
N LEU A 188 -20.56 -8.32 13.45
CA LEU A 188 -19.26 -7.98 12.88
C LEU A 188 -18.79 -9.05 11.88
N ASP A 189 -19.15 -10.31 12.05
CA ASP A 189 -18.75 -11.39 11.15
C ASP A 189 -19.47 -11.29 9.81
N ALA A 190 -20.76 -10.95 9.82
CA ALA A 190 -21.50 -10.64 8.61
C ALA A 190 -20.95 -9.41 7.88
N ALA A 191 -20.59 -8.36 8.63
CA ALA A 191 -19.97 -7.16 8.05
C ALA A 191 -18.59 -7.44 7.45
N ASN A 192 -17.75 -8.21 8.14
CA ASN A 192 -16.39 -8.54 7.71
C ASN A 192 -16.33 -9.30 6.38
N LYS A 193 -17.40 -10.01 5.98
CA LYS A 193 -17.50 -10.61 4.64
C LYS A 193 -17.34 -9.60 3.50
N PHE A 194 -17.66 -8.33 3.73
CA PHE A 194 -17.48 -7.25 2.74
C PHE A 194 -16.03 -6.78 2.62
N LYS A 195 -15.15 -7.10 3.57
CA LYS A 195 -13.70 -6.88 3.45
C LYS A 195 -13.02 -7.97 2.61
N ILE A 196 -13.63 -9.16 2.45
CA ILE A 196 -13.03 -10.27 1.69
C ILE A 196 -12.70 -9.88 0.23
N PRO A 197 -13.62 -9.28 -0.57
CA PRO A 197 -13.28 -8.86 -1.93
C PRO A 197 -12.17 -7.81 -1.97
N ILE A 198 -12.09 -6.94 -0.95
CA ILE A 198 -11.03 -5.93 -0.83
C ILE A 198 -9.68 -6.60 -0.66
N TYR A 199 -9.60 -7.62 0.20
CA TYR A 199 -8.37 -8.41 0.41
C TYR A 199 -7.96 -9.19 -0.84
N ILE A 200 -8.92 -9.73 -1.61
CA ILE A 200 -8.63 -10.40 -2.89
C ILE A 200 -8.00 -9.41 -3.87
N VAL A 201 -8.59 -8.22 -4.03
CA VAL A 201 -8.05 -7.17 -4.91
C VAL A 201 -6.65 -6.77 -4.46
N LEU A 202 -6.44 -6.49 -3.17
CA LEU A 202 -5.12 -6.17 -2.62
C LEU A 202 -4.10 -7.27 -2.90
N THR A 203 -4.47 -8.54 -2.74
CA THR A 203 -3.60 -9.70 -3.01
C THR A 203 -3.20 -9.77 -4.48
N ILE A 204 -4.13 -9.52 -5.40
CA ILE A 204 -3.86 -9.50 -6.84
C ILE A 204 -2.89 -8.35 -7.17
N VAL A 205 -3.14 -7.14 -6.67
CA VAL A 205 -2.28 -5.98 -6.91
C VAL A 205 -0.88 -6.22 -6.36
N PHE A 206 -0.79 -6.77 -5.15
CA PHE A 206 0.48 -7.09 -4.52
C PHE A 206 1.26 -8.17 -5.29
N SER A 207 0.56 -9.15 -5.86
CA SER A 207 1.15 -10.18 -6.71
C SER A 207 1.70 -9.59 -8.01
N VAL A 208 0.98 -8.66 -8.64
CA VAL A 208 1.44 -7.94 -9.83
C VAL A 208 2.66 -7.08 -9.52
N LEU A 209 2.64 -6.35 -8.40
CA LEU A 209 3.78 -5.57 -7.91
C LEU A 209 5.02 -6.46 -7.74
N THR A 210 4.85 -7.60 -7.06
CA THR A 210 5.93 -8.57 -6.84
C THR A 210 6.46 -9.13 -8.17
N TYR A 211 5.58 -9.48 -9.10
CA TYR A 211 5.97 -9.98 -10.42
C TYR A 211 6.76 -8.93 -11.23
N ARG A 212 6.30 -7.68 -11.24
CA ARG A 212 7.03 -6.59 -11.92
C ARG A 212 8.34 -6.27 -11.21
N GLY A 213 8.38 -6.37 -9.88
CA GLY A 213 9.61 -6.34 -9.09
C GLY A 213 10.59 -7.44 -9.49
N TYR A 214 10.12 -8.67 -9.67
CA TYR A 214 10.93 -9.78 -10.19
C TYR A 214 11.49 -9.46 -11.58
N LYS A 215 10.68 -8.90 -12.48
CA LYS A 215 11.12 -8.50 -13.83
C LYS A 215 12.16 -7.38 -13.82
N LEU A 216 12.06 -6.43 -12.89
CA LEU A 216 13.07 -5.39 -12.70
C LEU A 216 14.39 -5.95 -12.16
N LEU A 217 14.30 -6.80 -11.13
CA LEU A 217 15.47 -7.27 -10.38
C LEU A 217 16.19 -8.43 -11.09
N GLU A 218 15.43 -9.30 -11.76
CA GLU A 218 15.87 -10.60 -12.28
C GLU A 218 16.48 -11.46 -11.17
N ASP A 219 15.86 -11.41 -9.99
CA ASP A 219 16.39 -12.02 -8.76
C ASP A 219 15.28 -12.74 -8.00
N TRP A 220 15.52 -14.02 -7.69
CA TRP A 220 14.56 -14.86 -6.97
C TRP A 220 14.30 -14.38 -5.53
N ARG A 221 15.25 -13.64 -4.93
CA ARG A 221 15.15 -13.12 -3.55
C ARG A 221 13.96 -12.17 -3.37
N ILE A 222 13.35 -11.68 -4.45
CA ILE A 222 12.10 -10.93 -4.38
C ILE A 222 10.96 -11.72 -3.72
N VAL A 223 11.02 -13.06 -3.66
CA VAL A 223 10.04 -13.89 -2.95
C VAL A 223 9.96 -13.58 -1.45
N PHE A 224 11.02 -13.02 -0.87
CA PHE A 224 10.99 -12.58 0.53
C PHE A 224 10.06 -11.38 0.74
N PHE A 225 9.80 -10.56 -0.28
CA PHE A 225 8.86 -9.45 -0.18
C PHE A 225 7.43 -9.91 0.16
N PRO A 226 6.75 -10.79 -0.62
CA PRO A 226 5.44 -11.32 -0.25
C PRO A 226 5.49 -12.21 0.98
N LEU A 227 6.58 -12.95 1.20
CA LEU A 227 6.70 -13.80 2.40
C LEU A 227 6.58 -12.97 3.68
N PHE A 228 7.29 -11.84 3.76
CA PHE A 228 7.25 -10.98 4.94
C PHE A 228 6.02 -10.05 4.95
N SER A 229 5.77 -9.31 3.87
CA SER A 229 4.67 -8.33 3.80
C SER A 229 3.29 -8.96 3.90
N VAL A 230 3.13 -10.23 3.49
CA VAL A 230 1.83 -10.93 3.51
C VAL A 230 1.88 -12.13 4.43
N GLY A 231 2.81 -13.07 4.22
CA GLY A 231 2.85 -14.32 5.00
C GLY A 231 3.07 -14.10 6.50
N VAL A 232 4.18 -13.44 6.86
CA VAL A 232 4.52 -13.13 8.25
C VAL A 232 3.52 -12.14 8.85
N ASN A 233 3.16 -11.08 8.11
CA ASN A 233 2.15 -10.12 8.54
C ASN A 233 0.81 -10.81 8.90
N LEU A 234 0.23 -11.59 7.98
CA LEU A 234 -1.04 -12.27 8.20
C LEU A 234 -0.96 -13.31 9.32
N SER A 235 0.19 -13.97 9.50
CA SER A 235 0.39 -14.90 10.61
C SER A 235 0.21 -14.20 11.96
N PHE A 236 0.74 -12.99 12.10
CA PHE A 236 0.58 -12.20 13.33
C PHE A 236 -0.80 -11.55 13.44
N VAL A 237 -1.43 -11.16 12.33
CA VAL A 237 -2.85 -10.72 12.33
C VAL A 237 -3.78 -11.86 12.77
N PHE A 238 -3.52 -13.09 12.35
CA PHE A 238 -4.26 -14.27 12.80
C PHE A 238 -4.05 -14.53 14.29
N LEU A 239 -2.81 -14.40 14.79
CA LEU A 239 -2.54 -14.49 16.23
C LEU A 239 -3.21 -13.37 17.02
N LEU A 240 -3.33 -12.16 16.46
CA LEU A 240 -4.11 -11.07 17.06
C LEU A 240 -5.59 -11.42 17.16
N GLU A 241 -6.17 -12.01 16.11
CA GLU A 241 -7.57 -12.45 16.12
C GLU A 241 -7.80 -13.52 17.21
N GLN A 242 -6.87 -14.47 17.34
CA GLN A 242 -7.02 -15.57 18.31
C GLN A 242 -6.67 -15.22 19.75
N LYS A 243 -5.68 -14.35 19.96
CA LYS A 243 -5.04 -14.11 21.28
C LYS A 243 -5.02 -12.65 21.69
N GLY A 244 -5.37 -11.72 20.80
CA GLY A 244 -5.33 -10.29 21.04
C GLY A 244 -6.44 -9.76 21.94
N GLY A 245 -7.45 -10.57 22.29
CA GLY A 245 -8.50 -10.25 23.26
C GLY A 245 -9.43 -9.10 22.83
N ASN A 246 -10.46 -8.84 23.63
CA ASN A 246 -11.37 -7.72 23.44
C ASN A 246 -11.12 -6.67 24.54
N PRO A 247 -10.92 -5.38 24.21
CA PRO A 247 -10.53 -4.36 25.19
C PRO A 247 -11.58 -4.11 26.28
N ILE A 248 -12.83 -4.50 26.06
CA ILE A 248 -13.95 -4.31 26.99
C ILE A 248 -14.23 -5.60 27.78
N SER A 249 -14.38 -6.74 27.09
CA SER A 249 -14.87 -7.97 27.74
C SER A 249 -13.78 -8.93 28.21
N ALA A 250 -12.63 -8.98 27.52
CA ALA A 250 -11.55 -9.92 27.82
C ALA A 250 -10.20 -9.39 27.30
N PRO A 251 -9.65 -8.35 27.96
CA PRO A 251 -8.46 -7.67 27.45
C PRO A 251 -7.20 -8.53 27.58
N GLN A 252 -6.35 -8.50 26.54
CA GLN A 252 -5.07 -9.21 26.46
C GLN A 252 -3.97 -8.27 25.97
N VAL A 253 -3.51 -7.38 26.85
CA VAL A 253 -2.56 -6.31 26.49
C VAL A 253 -1.25 -6.85 25.93
N LEU A 254 -0.67 -7.88 26.55
CA LEU A 254 0.63 -8.42 26.14
C LEU A 254 0.58 -8.99 24.73
N TYR A 255 -0.35 -9.91 24.47
CA TYR A 255 -0.46 -10.57 23.16
C TYR A 255 -0.93 -9.61 22.07
N ASN A 256 -1.85 -8.69 22.40
CA ASN A 256 -2.27 -7.65 21.46
C ASN A 256 -1.08 -6.77 21.06
N ALA A 257 -0.35 -6.20 22.03
CA ALA A 257 0.78 -5.34 21.74
C ALA A 257 1.89 -6.08 20.98
N LEU A 258 2.25 -7.29 21.43
CA LEU A 258 3.35 -8.06 20.84
C LEU A 258 3.05 -8.43 19.38
N PHE A 259 1.90 -9.04 19.11
CA PHE A 259 1.58 -9.46 17.73
C PHE A 259 1.27 -8.27 16.82
N HIS A 260 0.81 -7.16 17.37
CA HIS A 260 0.66 -5.91 16.62
C HIS A 260 2.03 -5.35 16.18
N ILE A 261 2.97 -5.21 17.12
CA ILE A 261 4.36 -4.81 16.83
C ILE A 261 4.99 -5.75 15.79
N LEU A 262 4.79 -7.06 15.94
CA LEU A 262 5.41 -8.05 15.06
C LEU A 262 4.82 -8.03 13.65
N HIS A 263 3.51 -7.83 13.49
CA HIS A 263 2.94 -7.74 12.13
C HIS A 263 3.42 -6.47 11.40
N ASP A 264 3.59 -5.36 12.12
CA ASP A 264 4.12 -4.12 11.57
C ASP A 264 5.58 -4.28 11.15
N PHE A 265 6.42 -4.61 12.14
CA PHE A 265 7.86 -4.55 12.02
C PHE A 265 8.42 -5.75 11.28
N ALA A 266 8.12 -6.95 11.78
CA ALA A 266 8.63 -8.19 11.19
C ALA A 266 7.85 -8.59 9.93
N GLY A 267 6.63 -8.09 9.74
CA GLY A 267 5.86 -8.30 8.52
C GLY A 267 6.08 -7.20 7.48
N THR A 268 5.23 -6.18 7.54
CA THR A 268 5.10 -5.12 6.51
C THR A 268 6.42 -4.38 6.27
N GLN A 269 7.06 -3.91 7.33
CA GLN A 269 8.28 -3.10 7.21
C GLN A 269 9.48 -3.92 6.75
N ALA A 270 9.65 -5.13 7.28
CA ALA A 270 10.68 -6.04 6.82
C ALA A 270 10.56 -6.32 5.32
N GLY A 271 9.35 -6.59 4.83
CA GLY A 271 9.10 -6.81 3.41
C GLY A 271 9.48 -5.59 2.55
N VAL A 272 9.03 -4.38 2.93
CA VAL A 272 9.38 -3.14 2.22
C VAL A 272 10.89 -2.88 2.24
N ALA A 273 11.55 -3.11 3.37
CA ALA A 273 13.00 -2.96 3.51
C ALA A 273 13.76 -3.93 2.60
N ILE A 274 13.34 -5.20 2.54
CA ILE A 274 13.93 -6.20 1.66
C ILE A 274 13.79 -5.79 0.20
N PHE A 275 12.58 -5.38 -0.23
CA PHE A 275 12.38 -4.99 -1.62
C PHE A 275 13.21 -3.76 -1.98
N THR A 276 13.25 -2.78 -1.09
CA THR A 276 14.09 -1.58 -1.22
C THR A 276 15.57 -1.93 -1.34
N TRP A 277 16.06 -2.84 -0.51
CA TRP A 277 17.45 -3.29 -0.54
C TRP A 277 17.80 -3.99 -1.86
N LEU A 278 16.93 -4.86 -2.38
CA LEU A 278 17.16 -5.52 -3.67
C LEU A 278 17.22 -4.52 -4.82
N VAL A 279 16.37 -3.51 -4.81
CA VAL A 279 16.38 -2.43 -5.81
C VAL A 279 17.66 -1.58 -5.71
N TYR A 280 18.10 -1.28 -4.49
CA TYR A 280 19.39 -0.62 -4.25
C TYR A 280 20.56 -1.43 -4.83
N GLU A 281 20.58 -2.74 -4.58
CA GLU A 281 21.63 -3.63 -5.07
C GLU A 281 21.68 -3.64 -6.61
N LYS A 282 20.53 -3.82 -7.28
CA LYS A 282 20.44 -3.89 -8.75
C LYS A 282 20.73 -2.54 -9.41
N GLY A 283 20.04 -1.48 -9.00
CA GLY A 283 20.02 -0.21 -9.70
C GLY A 283 21.06 0.80 -9.25
N ILE A 284 21.81 0.53 -8.17
CA ILE A 284 22.85 1.45 -7.68
C ILE A 284 24.19 0.74 -7.53
N LEU A 285 24.28 -0.28 -6.66
CA LEU A 285 25.57 -0.92 -6.37
C LEU A 285 26.19 -1.63 -7.58
N LYS A 286 25.42 -2.48 -8.26
CA LYS A 286 25.94 -3.25 -9.41
C LYS A 286 26.36 -2.34 -10.55
N LEU A 287 25.63 -1.26 -10.81
CA LEU A 287 25.97 -0.29 -11.87
C LEU A 287 27.21 0.53 -11.53
N ALA A 288 27.38 0.95 -10.27
CA ALA A 288 28.61 1.61 -9.82
C ALA A 288 29.84 0.69 -10.01
N SER A 289 29.74 -0.56 -9.57
CA SER A 289 30.84 -1.53 -9.72
C SER A 289 31.19 -1.84 -11.19
N ALA A 290 30.19 -1.86 -12.08
CA ALA A 290 30.41 -2.05 -13.52
C ALA A 290 31.13 -0.85 -14.15
N SER A 291 30.78 0.37 -13.73
CA SER A 291 31.44 1.60 -14.17
C SER A 291 32.91 1.64 -13.73
N ASP A 292 33.21 1.29 -12.48
CA ASP A 292 34.57 1.29 -11.94
C ASP A 292 35.46 0.25 -12.65
N ASN A 293 34.91 -0.94 -12.92
CA ASN A 293 35.63 -1.99 -13.64
C ASN A 293 35.90 -1.60 -15.11
N ALA A 294 34.96 -0.92 -15.76
CA ALA A 294 35.15 -0.39 -17.11
C ALA A 294 36.23 0.71 -17.15
N SER A 295 36.30 1.57 -16.14
CA SER A 295 37.35 2.59 -16.04
C SER A 295 38.74 1.96 -15.89
N LYS A 296 38.88 0.95 -15.02
CA LYS A 296 40.16 0.27 -14.79
C LYS A 296 40.65 -0.55 -15.99
N SER A 297 39.74 -1.13 -16.79
CA SER A 297 40.13 -1.87 -17.99
C SER A 297 40.60 -0.96 -19.13
N VAL A 298 40.11 0.28 -19.20
CA VAL A 298 40.61 1.28 -20.15
C VAL A 298 42.03 1.72 -19.75
N GLU A 299 42.28 2.00 -18.47
CA GLU A 299 43.62 2.38 -17.98
C GLU A 299 44.67 1.27 -18.18
N ALA A 300 44.28 0.00 -18.06
CA ALA A 300 45.21 -1.13 -18.24
C ALA A 300 45.59 -1.40 -19.71
N ASN A 301 44.90 -0.78 -20.68
CA ASN A 301 45.13 -0.96 -22.12
C ASN A 301 45.81 0.26 -22.78
N ILE A 302 46.29 1.22 -21.98
CA ILE A 302 47.09 2.38 -22.40
C ILE A 302 48.53 2.16 -21.91
#